data_AF-A0A0T1Q2B5-F1
#
_entry.id   AF-A0A0T1Q2B5-F1
#
_cell.length_a   1.000
_cell.length_b   1.000
_cell.length_c   1.000
_cell.angle_alpha   90.00
_cell.angle_beta   90.00
_cell.angle_gamma   90.00
#
_symmetry.space_group_name_H-M   'P 1'
#
loop_
_entity.id
_entity.type
_entity.pdbx_description
1 polymer ?
#
loop_
_entity_poly.entity_id
_entity_poly.type
_entity_poly.pdbx_seq_one_letter_code
_entity_poly.pdbx_strand_id
1 'polypeptide(L)'
;MSPITRTVRTGARAFLALPCGLAAAALTLTGQRDRAARLRARLTDDGSGAGGWTGGRMLGRTVLGLPLDAAAFALVGYALFNSVRNFGYPIWYLDTDYHQAWGGPTMAGVWTVHAAGWLLCLAVLLHWPVRWLARGQRSLDRRLTSQLGQSDLRL
;
A
#
# COMPACT_ATOMS: atom_id res chain seq x y z
N MET A 1 2.66 18.25 -8.06
CA MET A 1 2.80 17.41 -6.84
C MET A 1 4.27 17.19 -6.55
N SER A 2 4.71 17.34 -5.30
CA SER A 2 6.09 17.04 -4.93
C SER A 2 6.39 15.53 -5.01
N PRO A 3 7.67 15.12 -5.14
CA PRO A 3 8.08 13.71 -5.12
C PRO A 3 7.63 12.98 -3.84
N ILE A 4 7.62 13.69 -2.71
CA ILE A 4 7.19 13.17 -1.41
C ILE A 4 5.70 12.85 -1.43
N THR A 5 4.85 13.80 -1.83
CA THR A 5 3.40 13.59 -1.89
C THR A 5 3.05 12.44 -2.83
N ARG A 6 3.75 12.30 -3.95
CA ARG A 6 3.56 11.17 -4.88
C ARG A 6 3.91 9.84 -4.23
N THR A 7 4.99 9.78 -3.47
CA THR A 7 5.46 8.56 -2.79
C THR A 7 4.48 8.15 -1.70
N VAL A 8 4.06 9.10 -0.85
CA VAL A 8 3.05 8.88 0.20
C VAL A 8 1.74 8.38 -0.41
N ARG A 9 1.23 9.05 -1.46
CA ARG A 9 -0.02 8.63 -2.12
C ARG A 9 0.10 7.23 -2.74
N THR A 10 1.25 6.91 -3.32
CA THR A 10 1.51 5.59 -3.89
C THR A 10 1.53 4.51 -2.81
N GLY A 11 2.24 4.76 -1.69
CA GLY A 11 2.31 3.83 -0.57
C GLY A 11 0.96 3.63 0.10
N ALA A 12 0.21 4.70 0.35
CA ALA A 12 -1.13 4.62 0.93
C ALA A 12 -2.08 3.77 0.07
N ARG A 13 -2.05 3.94 -1.26
CA ARG A 13 -2.86 3.13 -2.17
C ARG A 13 -2.43 1.68 -2.21
N ALA A 14 -1.12 1.43 -2.26
CA ALA A 14 -0.58 0.07 -2.29
C ALA A 14 -0.94 -0.69 -1.01
N PHE A 15 -0.87 -0.01 0.15
CA PHE A 15 -1.31 -0.52 1.43
C PHE A 15 -2.82 -0.79 1.46
N LEU A 16 -3.64 0.16 1.04
CA LEU A 16 -5.10 0.02 1.08
C LEU A 16 -5.67 -0.96 0.02
N ALA A 17 -4.87 -1.40 -0.95
CA ALA A 17 -5.33 -2.28 -2.02
C ALA A 17 -5.91 -3.60 -1.49
N LEU A 18 -5.28 -4.20 -0.47
CA LEU A 18 -5.74 -5.46 0.13
C LEU A 18 -7.08 -5.28 0.86
N PRO A 19 -7.21 -4.44 1.91
CA PRO A 19 -8.47 -4.29 2.64
C PRO A 19 -9.61 -3.82 1.73
N CYS A 20 -9.34 -2.93 0.78
CA CYS A 20 -10.37 -2.49 -0.16
C CYS A 20 -10.71 -3.56 -1.21
N GLY A 21 -9.77 -4.41 -1.63
CA GLY A 21 -10.03 -5.53 -2.52
C GLY A 21 -10.92 -6.60 -1.87
N LEU A 22 -10.67 -6.89 -0.59
CA LEU A 22 -11.52 -7.78 0.21
C LEU A 22 -12.91 -7.18 0.42
N ALA A 23 -13.00 -5.89 0.78
CA ALA A 23 -14.28 -5.20 0.94
C ALA A 23 -15.06 -5.15 -0.38
N ALA A 24 -14.41 -4.89 -1.52
CA ALA A 24 -15.06 -4.89 -2.83
C ALA A 24 -15.56 -6.28 -3.25
N ALA A 25 -14.80 -7.34 -2.93
CA ALA A 25 -15.25 -8.72 -3.14
C ALA A 25 -16.48 -9.04 -2.28
N ALA A 26 -16.45 -8.72 -0.99
CA ALA A 26 -17.59 -8.91 -0.10
C ALA A 26 -18.84 -8.17 -0.60
N LEU A 27 -18.69 -6.89 -0.97
CA LEU A 27 -19.77 -6.08 -1.54
C LEU A 27 -20.33 -6.72 -2.82
N THR A 28 -19.47 -7.24 -3.70
CA THR A 28 -19.87 -7.92 -4.93
C THR A 28 -20.66 -9.19 -4.65
N LEU A 29 -20.23 -10.00 -3.69
CA LEU A 29 -20.92 -11.24 -3.27
C LEU A 29 -22.29 -10.94 -2.63
N THR A 30 -22.43 -9.81 -1.93
CA THR A 30 -23.70 -9.34 -1.37
C THR A 30 -24.59 -8.58 -2.38
N GLY A 31 -24.25 -8.57 -3.67
CA GLY A 31 -25.02 -7.89 -4.72
C GLY A 31 -24.82 -6.37 -4.82
N GLN A 32 -23.97 -5.77 -3.97
CA GLN A 32 -23.71 -4.32 -3.92
C GLN A 32 -22.62 -3.88 -4.94
N ARG A 33 -22.80 -4.26 -6.21
CA ARG A 33 -21.79 -4.09 -7.28
C ARG A 33 -21.39 -2.64 -7.51
N ASP A 34 -22.34 -1.70 -7.45
CA ASP A 34 -22.04 -0.27 -7.63
C ASP A 34 -21.15 0.29 -6.52
N ARG A 35 -21.34 -0.17 -5.27
CA ARG A 35 -20.50 0.23 -4.14
C ARG A 35 -19.09 -0.35 -4.28
N ALA A 36 -18.98 -1.61 -4.71
CA ALA A 36 -17.71 -2.25 -5.00
C ALA A 36 -16.93 -1.50 -6.10
N ALA A 37 -17.59 -1.15 -7.21
CA ALA A 37 -16.99 -0.41 -8.31
C ALA A 37 -16.54 1.00 -7.90
N ARG A 38 -17.37 1.73 -7.12
CA ARG A 38 -16.99 3.04 -6.55
C ARG A 38 -15.79 2.96 -5.62
N LEU A 39 -15.75 1.95 -4.74
CA LEU A 39 -14.61 1.73 -3.84
C LEU A 39 -13.31 1.53 -4.62
N ARG A 40 -13.37 0.73 -5.70
CA ARG A 40 -12.21 0.44 -6.55
C ARG A 40 -11.76 1.67 -7.35
N ALA A 41 -12.69 2.41 -7.94
CA ALA A 41 -12.39 3.63 -8.70
C ALA A 41 -11.68 4.71 -7.84
N ARG A 42 -12.01 4.80 -6.54
CA ARG A 42 -11.32 5.72 -5.61
C ARG A 42 -9.84 5.37 -5.40
N LEU A 43 -9.45 4.10 -5.58
CA LEU A 43 -8.06 3.66 -5.43
C LEU A 43 -7.23 3.87 -6.69
N THR A 44 -7.82 3.77 -7.88
CA THR A 44 -7.06 3.71 -9.15
C THR A 44 -6.70 5.07 -9.74
N ASP A 45 -7.36 6.18 -9.36
CA ASP A 45 -7.00 7.58 -9.73
C ASP A 45 -6.86 7.86 -11.23
N ASP A 46 -7.23 6.90 -12.06
CA ASP A 46 -6.98 6.88 -13.49
C ASP A 46 -8.17 7.41 -14.29
N GLY A 47 -9.15 8.00 -13.61
CA GLY A 47 -10.38 8.47 -14.24
C GLY A 47 -11.22 7.34 -14.84
N SER A 48 -10.85 6.07 -14.62
CA SER A 48 -11.67 4.94 -14.99
C SER A 48 -12.91 4.97 -14.10
N GLY A 49 -14.01 5.50 -14.64
CA GLY A 49 -15.28 5.51 -13.95
C GLY A 49 -15.68 4.09 -13.51
N ALA A 50 -16.64 3.99 -12.59
CA ALA A 50 -17.14 2.71 -12.10
C ALA A 50 -17.58 1.73 -13.21
N GLY A 51 -17.84 2.22 -14.43
CA GLY A 51 -18.32 1.44 -15.58
C GLY A 51 -17.37 0.36 -16.13
N GLY A 52 -16.08 0.36 -15.79
CA GLY A 52 -15.14 -0.68 -16.25
C GLY A 52 -15.21 -2.01 -15.47
N TRP A 53 -15.87 -2.00 -14.30
CA TRP A 53 -15.83 -3.10 -13.34
C TRP A 53 -17.11 -3.94 -13.38
N THR A 54 -17.00 -5.21 -13.78
CA THR A 54 -18.05 -6.21 -13.60
C THR A 54 -17.79 -7.03 -12.34
N GLY A 55 -18.80 -7.73 -11.81
CA GLY A 55 -18.65 -8.58 -10.62
C GLY A 55 -17.56 -9.66 -10.81
N GLY A 56 -17.54 -10.32 -11.97
CA GLY A 56 -16.51 -11.31 -12.30
C GLY A 56 -15.10 -10.71 -12.37
N ARG A 57 -14.95 -9.53 -12.97
CA ARG A 57 -13.67 -8.80 -13.01
C ARG A 57 -13.21 -8.38 -11.62
N MET A 58 -14.14 -7.99 -10.75
CA MET A 58 -13.83 -7.62 -9.36
C MET A 58 -13.28 -8.83 -8.59
N LEU A 59 -13.99 -9.96 -8.62
CA LEU A 59 -13.54 -11.19 -7.96
C LEU A 59 -12.23 -11.71 -8.55
N GLY A 60 -12.11 -11.70 -9.88
CA GLY A 60 -10.86 -12.04 -10.57
C GLY A 60 -9.70 -11.15 -10.16
N ARG A 61 -9.91 -9.83 -10.01
CA ARG A 61 -8.89 -8.90 -9.52
C ARG A 61 -8.46 -9.21 -8.09
N THR A 62 -9.41 -9.52 -7.20
CA THR A 62 -9.11 -9.86 -5.81
C THR A 62 -8.27 -11.13 -5.73
N VAL A 63 -8.63 -12.18 -6.48
CA VAL A 63 -7.87 -13.45 -6.50
C VAL A 63 -6.49 -13.26 -7.14
N LEU A 64 -6.44 -12.74 -8.36
CA LEU A 64 -5.17 -12.62 -9.12
C LEU A 64 -4.19 -11.64 -8.49
N GLY A 65 -4.68 -10.60 -7.81
CA GLY A 65 -3.84 -9.60 -7.19
C GLY A 65 -3.55 -9.83 -5.71
N LEU A 66 -4.12 -10.88 -5.09
CA LEU A 66 -3.92 -11.17 -3.67
C LEU A 66 -2.43 -11.19 -3.26
N PRO A 67 -1.51 -11.84 -4.00
CA PRO A 67 -0.10 -11.84 -3.62
C PRO A 67 0.54 -10.44 -3.65
N LEU A 68 0.18 -9.63 -4.64
CA LEU A 68 0.69 -8.26 -4.78
C LEU A 68 0.13 -7.35 -3.68
N ASP A 69 -1.17 -7.44 -3.41
CA ASP A 69 -1.86 -6.64 -2.43
C ASP A 69 -1.41 -7.02 -1.00
N ALA A 70 -1.21 -8.32 -0.72
CA ALA A 70 -0.67 -8.80 0.55
C ALA A 70 0.79 -8.38 0.76
N ALA A 71 1.65 -8.51 -0.26
CA ALA A 71 3.04 -8.06 -0.17
C ALA A 71 3.13 -6.55 0.09
N ALA A 72 2.30 -5.75 -0.59
CA ALA A 72 2.26 -4.31 -0.38
C ALA A 72 1.74 -3.94 1.02
N PHE A 73 0.67 -4.60 1.48
CA PHE A 73 0.12 -4.40 2.81
C PHE A 73 1.14 -4.74 3.90
N ALA A 74 1.78 -5.92 3.80
CA ALA A 74 2.77 -6.38 4.76
C ALA A 74 4.00 -5.48 4.78
N LEU A 75 4.51 -5.08 3.61
CA LEU A 75 5.70 -4.24 3.52
C LEU A 75 5.47 -2.83 4.09
N VAL A 76 4.37 -2.18 3.71
CA VAL A 76 4.05 -0.84 4.23
C VAL A 76 3.67 -0.92 5.71
N GLY A 77 2.91 -1.93 6.11
CA GLY A 77 2.56 -2.18 7.51
C GLY A 77 3.79 -2.44 8.38
N TYR A 78 4.74 -3.23 7.90
CA TYR A 78 6.03 -3.46 8.55
C TYR A 78 6.83 -2.17 8.69
N ALA A 79 6.91 -1.34 7.64
CA ALA A 79 7.60 -0.07 7.70
C ALA A 79 6.96 0.89 8.73
N LEU A 80 5.62 0.94 8.80
CA LEU A 80 4.89 1.74 9.79
C LEU A 80 5.12 1.22 11.22
N PHE A 81 4.98 -0.09 11.44
CA PHE A 81 5.24 -0.71 12.74
C PHE A 81 6.68 -0.46 13.19
N ASN A 82 7.65 -0.68 12.30
CA ASN A 82 9.06 -0.43 12.58
C ASN A 82 9.34 1.05 12.84
N SER A 83 8.57 1.97 12.26
CA SER A 83 8.65 3.40 12.58
C SER A 83 8.24 3.66 14.03
N VAL A 84 7.08 3.15 14.45
CA VAL A 84 6.61 3.27 15.84
C VAL A 84 7.62 2.68 16.81
N ARG A 85 8.18 1.50 16.50
CA ARG A 85 9.23 0.87 17.31
C ARG A 85 10.50 1.73 17.39
N ASN A 86 10.98 2.27 16.26
CA ASN A 86 12.21 3.07 16.24
C ASN A 86 12.07 4.38 17.01
N PHE A 87 10.89 5.01 17.02
CA PHE A 87 10.67 6.20 17.83
C PHE A 87 10.35 5.89 19.30
N GLY A 88 9.66 4.77 19.56
CA GLY A 88 9.38 4.32 20.91
C GLY A 88 10.63 3.89 21.68
N TYR A 89 11.65 3.35 20.99
CA TYR A 89 12.87 2.87 21.65
C TYR A 89 13.64 4.00 22.37
N PRO A 90 14.03 5.13 21.72
CA PRO A 90 14.62 6.24 22.43
C PRO A 90 13.73 6.81 23.55
N ILE A 91 12.41 6.83 23.36
CA ILE A 91 11.46 7.33 24.38
C ILE A 91 11.50 6.46 25.64
N TRP A 92 11.52 5.12 25.47
CA TRP A 92 11.64 4.18 26.58
C TRP A 92 12.89 4.44 27.44
N TYR A 93 13.99 4.81 26.79
CA TYR A 93 15.28 5.08 27.43
C TYR A 93 15.44 6.51 28.00
N LEU A 94 14.40 7.35 27.94
CA LEU A 94 14.43 8.64 28.64
C LEU A 94 14.44 8.48 30.16
N ASP A 95 13.72 7.46 30.65
CA ASP A 95 13.54 7.20 32.09
C ASP A 95 14.26 5.91 32.56
N THR A 96 15.08 5.29 31.70
CA THR A 96 15.85 4.08 32.01
C THR A 96 17.31 4.21 31.60
N ASP A 97 18.18 3.33 32.08
CA ASP A 97 19.61 3.36 31.73
C ASP A 97 19.84 3.10 30.24
N TYR A 98 20.32 4.13 29.53
CA TYR A 98 20.60 4.11 28.09
C TYR A 98 22.05 3.76 27.76
N HIS A 99 22.94 3.60 28.74
CA HIS A 99 24.37 3.38 28.48
C HIS A 99 24.64 2.06 27.76
N GLN A 100 23.76 1.06 27.93
CA GLN A 100 23.81 -0.23 27.23
C GLN A 100 22.81 -0.34 26.07
N ALA A 101 22.08 0.74 25.76
CA ALA A 101 21.13 0.76 24.66
C ALA A 101 21.85 0.78 23.29
N TRP A 102 21.17 0.33 22.24
CA TRP A 102 21.69 0.45 20.88
C TRP A 102 21.82 1.92 20.48
N GLY A 103 23.06 2.37 20.24
CA GLY A 103 23.41 3.77 20.04
C GLY A 103 23.89 4.51 21.30
N GLY A 104 23.96 3.85 22.46
CA GLY A 104 24.64 4.37 23.65
C GLY A 104 26.14 4.63 23.42
N PRO A 105 26.86 5.26 24.37
CA PRO A 105 26.46 5.54 25.74
C PRO A 105 25.83 6.92 25.93
N THR A 106 25.31 7.55 24.88
CA THR A 106 24.64 8.85 24.94
C THR A 106 23.22 8.77 24.38
N MET A 107 22.28 9.54 24.94
CA MET A 107 20.93 9.64 24.37
C MET A 107 20.93 10.15 22.93
N ALA A 108 21.86 11.05 22.59
CA ALA A 108 22.03 11.51 21.22
C ALA A 108 22.32 10.36 20.25
N GLY A 109 23.24 9.46 20.61
CA GLY A 109 23.56 8.30 19.77
C GLY A 109 22.40 7.30 19.66
N VAL A 110 21.61 7.08 20.72
CA VAL A 110 20.40 6.26 20.68
C VAL A 110 19.40 6.83 19.67
N TRP A 111 19.12 8.14 19.76
CA TRP A 111 18.29 8.84 18.78
C TRP A 111 18.85 8.76 17.35
N THR A 112 20.16 8.97 17.16
CA THR A 112 20.79 8.93 15.84
C THR A 112 20.65 7.56 15.17
N VAL A 113 20.97 6.48 15.89
CA VAL A 113 20.87 5.12 15.34
C VAL A 113 19.44 4.80 14.90
N HIS A 114 18.46 5.18 15.71
CA HIS A 114 17.05 4.86 15.44
C HIS A 114 16.44 5.76 14.37
N ALA A 115 16.80 7.05 14.33
CA ALA A 115 16.41 7.95 13.25
C ALA A 115 17.04 7.55 11.91
N ALA A 116 18.32 7.18 11.91
CA ALA A 116 19.02 6.70 10.70
C ALA A 116 18.45 5.36 10.21
N GLY A 117 18.25 4.40 11.13
CA GLY A 117 17.62 3.12 10.82
C GLY A 117 16.20 3.29 10.27
N TRP A 118 15.42 4.23 10.83
CA TRP A 118 14.10 4.59 10.33
C TRP A 118 14.17 5.17 8.91
N LEU A 119 15.02 6.17 8.67
CA LEU A 119 15.18 6.79 7.35
C LEU A 119 15.61 5.76 6.30
N LEU A 120 16.57 4.89 6.63
CA LEU A 120 17.03 3.82 5.74
C LEU A 120 15.90 2.85 5.41
N CYS A 121 15.11 2.45 6.43
CA CYS A 121 13.97 1.57 6.25
C CYS A 121 12.91 2.19 5.33
N LEU A 122 12.58 3.47 5.50
CA LEU A 122 11.67 4.18 4.60
C LEU A 122 12.23 4.28 3.18
N ALA A 123 13.50 4.65 3.03
CA ALA A 123 14.11 4.83 1.72
C ALA A 123 14.18 3.50 0.94
N VAL A 124 14.65 2.42 1.57
CA VAL A 124 14.84 1.13 0.92
C VAL A 124 13.51 0.42 0.68
N LEU A 125 12.62 0.36 1.68
CA LEU A 125 11.39 -0.41 1.58
C LEU A 125 10.29 0.32 0.80
N LEU A 126 10.16 1.65 0.95
CA LEU A 126 9.05 2.38 0.33
C LEU A 126 9.39 2.96 -1.04
N HIS A 127 10.67 3.22 -1.35
CA HIS A 127 10.97 3.84 -2.64
C HIS A 127 10.84 2.83 -3.78
N TRP A 128 11.67 1.78 -3.81
CA TRP A 128 11.69 0.87 -4.97
C TRP A 128 10.61 -0.22 -4.92
N PRO A 129 10.51 -1.01 -3.84
CA PRO A 129 9.60 -2.15 -3.80
C PRO A 129 8.12 -1.76 -3.86
N VAL A 130 7.70 -0.77 -3.05
CA VAL A 130 6.30 -0.30 -3.07
C VAL A 130 5.92 0.30 -4.42
N ARG A 131 6.83 1.02 -5.09
CA ARG A 131 6.56 1.53 -6.44
C ARG A 131 6.41 0.39 -7.46
N TRP A 132 7.23 -0.65 -7.34
CA TRP A 132 7.13 -1.84 -8.18
C TRP A 132 5.79 -2.55 -7.96
N LEU A 133 5.43 -2.82 -6.70
CA LEU A 133 4.14 -3.43 -6.33
C LEU A 133 2.96 -2.59 -6.84
N ALA A 134 2.99 -1.28 -6.62
CA ALA A 134 1.94 -0.37 -7.07
C ALA A 134 1.81 -0.31 -8.61
N ARG A 135 2.92 -0.49 -9.35
CA ARG A 135 2.87 -0.63 -10.81
C ARG A 135 2.22 -1.95 -11.22
N GLY A 136 2.55 -3.05 -10.54
CA GLY A 136 1.92 -4.35 -10.74
C GLY A 136 0.40 -4.30 -10.51
N GLN A 137 -0.02 -3.71 -9.39
CA GLN A 137 -1.43 -3.50 -9.05
C GLN A 137 -2.17 -2.72 -10.15
N ARG A 138 -1.60 -1.60 -10.61
CA ARG A 138 -2.18 -0.79 -11.69
C ARG A 138 -2.20 -1.51 -13.04
N SER A 139 -1.16 -2.30 -13.35
CA SER A 139 -1.13 -3.07 -14.59
C SER A 139 -2.24 -4.11 -14.62
N LEU A 140 -2.47 -4.79 -13.49
CA LEU A 140 -3.55 -5.75 -13.35
C LEU A 140 -4.93 -5.08 -13.47
N ASP A 141 -5.13 -3.92 -12.81
CA ASP A 141 -6.37 -3.15 -12.91
C ASP A 141 -6.67 -2.73 -14.36
N ARG A 142 -5.64 -2.25 -15.08
CA ARG A 142 -5.77 -1.89 -16.49
C ARG A 142 -6.11 -3.08 -17.38
N ARG A 143 -5.44 -4.23 -17.21
CA ARG A 143 -5.70 -5.42 -18.03
C ARG A 143 -7.14 -5.92 -17.89
N LEU A 144 -7.67 -5.88 -16.67
CA LEU A 144 -9.03 -6.35 -16.39
C LEU A 144 -10.11 -5.37 -16.85
N THR A 145 -9.79 -4.08 -16.94
CA THR A 145 -10.72 -3.05 -17.41
C THR A 145 -10.62 -2.76 -18.91
N SER A 146 -9.44 -2.93 -19.53
CA SER A 146 -9.20 -2.61 -20.96
C SER A 146 -9.62 -3.70 -21.94
N GLN A 147 -9.81 -4.95 -21.50
CA GLN A 147 -9.98 -6.10 -22.40
C GLN A 147 -11.28 -6.14 -23.25
N LEU A 148 -12.18 -5.15 -23.19
CA LEU A 148 -13.37 -5.09 -24.06
C LEU A 148 -13.66 -3.68 -24.63
N GLY A 149 -12.64 -2.86 -24.93
CA GLY A 149 -12.83 -1.79 -25.92
C GLY A 149 -12.84 -2.31 -27.37
N GLN A 150 -12.52 -3.60 -27.58
CA GLN A 150 -12.33 -4.23 -28.88
C GLN A 150 -13.40 -5.27 -29.26
N SER A 151 -14.32 -5.61 -28.35
CA SER A 151 -15.36 -6.62 -28.62
C SER A 151 -16.67 -6.04 -29.14
N ASP A 152 -16.91 -4.75 -28.89
CA ASP A 152 -18.10 -4.03 -29.37
C ASP A 152 -17.91 -3.41 -30.77
N LEU A 153 -16.80 -3.69 -31.46
CA LEU A 153 -16.51 -3.24 -32.83
C LEU A 153 -16.56 -4.37 -33.87
N ARG A 154 -17.18 -5.50 -33.54
CA ARG A 154 -17.44 -6.60 -34.48
C ARG A 154 -18.91 -7.00 -34.46
N LEU A 155 -19.80 -6.06 -34.79
CA LEU A 155 -21.14 -6.34 -35.33
C LEU A 155 -21.48 -5.27 -36.36
#